data_AF-W4RLX9-F1
#
_entry.id   AF-W4RLX9-F1
#
_cell.length_a   1.000
_cell.length_b   1.000
_cell.length_c   1.000
_cell.angle_alpha   90.00
_cell.angle_beta   90.00
_cell.angle_gamma   90.00
#
_symmetry.space_group_name_H-M   'P 1'
#
loop_
_entity.id
_entity.type
_entity.pdbx_description
1 polymer ?
#
loop_
_entity_poly.entity_id
_entity_poly.type
_entity_poly.pdbx_seq_one_letter_code
_entity_poly.pdbx_strand_id
1 'polypeptide(L)' 'MFNRLDEIGKGDTVTVRDKGNTYQYEVYETLVVEPHETSVLKGSEDEKVLTLITCTPIDTATHRLIVKAKIKP' A
#
# COMPACT_ATOMS: atom_id res chain seq x y z
N MET A 1 -9.14 -3.33 9.61
CA MET A 1 -9.76 -3.55 8.28
C MET A 1 -9.54 -2.30 7.44
N PHE A 2 -9.25 -2.41 6.14
CA PHE A 2 -8.89 -1.29 5.25
C PHE A 2 -10.03 -0.95 4.27
N ASN A 3 -11.18 -0.51 4.81
CA ASN A 3 -12.40 -0.26 4.01
C ASN A 3 -12.39 1.07 3.24
N ARG A 4 -11.44 1.96 3.51
CA ARG A 4 -11.32 3.30 2.90
C ARG A 4 -9.94 3.53 2.28
N LEU A 5 -9.24 2.43 1.94
CA LEU A 5 -7.89 2.52 1.40
C LEU A 5 -7.87 3.14 0.00
N ASP A 6 -9.00 3.11 -0.69
CA ASP A 6 -9.26 3.74 -1.99
C ASP A 6 -9.27 5.27 -1.95
N GLU A 7 -9.44 5.87 -0.76
CA GLU A 7 -9.35 7.32 -0.58
C GLU A 7 -7.91 7.83 -0.51
N ILE A 8 -6.92 6.93 -0.35
CA ILE A 8 -5.50 7.29 -0.22
C ILE A 8 -4.86 7.39 -1.61
N GLY A 9 -4.15 8.48 -1.85
CA GLY A 9 -3.50 8.80 -3.12
C GLY A 9 -2.05 9.26 -2.99
N LYS A 10 -1.43 9.54 -4.14
CA LYS A 10 -0.06 10.01 -4.23
C LYS A 10 0.14 11.30 -3.41
N GLY A 11 1.18 11.33 -2.58
CA GLY A 11 1.52 12.43 -1.67
C GLY A 11 1.00 12.25 -0.24
N ASP A 12 0.05 11.34 -0.02
CA ASP A 12 -0.43 11.04 1.33
C ASP A 12 0.66 10.38 2.18
N THR A 13 0.60 10.59 3.49
CA THR A 13 1.60 10.04 4.43
C THR A 13 1.02 8.89 5.24
N VAL A 14 1.70 7.74 5.20
CA VAL A 14 1.41 6.58 6.05
C VAL A 14 2.42 6.55 7.19
N THR A 15 1.94 6.52 8.43
CA THR A 15 2.80 6.43 9.62
C THR A 15 2.71 5.03 10.23
N VAL A 16 3.84 4.34 10.30
CA VAL A 16 3.98 3.03 10.97
C VAL A 16 4.72 3.25 12.29
N ARG A 17 4.16 2.72 13.40
CA ARG A 17 4.80 2.81 14.72
C ARG A 17 5.02 1.42 15.28
N ASP A 18 6.20 1.18 15.84
CA ASP A 18 6.50 0.01 16.66
C ASP A 18 6.78 0.43 18.11
N LYS A 19 7.35 -0.46 18.93
CA LYS A 19 7.61 -0.22 20.35
C LYS A 19 8.52 0.98 20.66
N GLY A 20 9.25 1.52 19.68
CA GLY A 20 10.13 2.66 19.91
C GLY A 20 10.36 3.57 18.70
N ASN A 21 9.94 3.16 17.51
CA ASN A 21 10.22 3.86 16.26
C ASN A 21 8.92 4.33 15.60
N THR A 22 9.01 5.49 14.94
CA THR A 22 7.99 6.00 14.05
C THR A 22 8.58 6.14 12.66
N TYR A 23 7.98 5.49 11.68
CA TYR A 23 8.37 5.52 10.29
C TYR A 23 7.30 6.25 9.49
N GLN A 24 7.70 7.25 8.72
CA GLN A 24 6.81 7.94 7.80
C GLN A 24 7.10 7.46 6.38
N TYR A 25 6.04 7.13 5.65
CA TYR A 25 6.10 6.74 4.25
C TYR A 25 5.23 7.70 3.44
N GLU A 26 5.67 8.06 2.24
CA GLU A 26 4.86 8.82 1.29
C GLU A 26 4.33 7.90 0.20
N VAL A 27 3.02 7.93 -0.01
CA VAL A 27 2.34 7.19 -1.06
C VAL A 27 2.80 7.73 -2.41
N TYR A 28 3.24 6.86 -3.30
CA TYR A 28 3.68 7.24 -4.64
C TYR A 28 2.88 6.54 -5.74
N GLU A 29 2.15 5.46 -5.42
CA GLU A 29 1.45 4.63 -6.40
C GLU A 29 0.21 3.95 -5.79
N THR A 30 -0.88 3.91 -6.55
CA THR A 30 -2.10 3.15 -6.22
C THR A 30 -2.54 2.36 -7.46
N LEU A 31 -2.81 1.06 -7.31
CA LEU A 31 -3.13 0.12 -8.40
C LEU A 31 -4.34 -0.74 -8.02
N VAL A 32 -5.15 -1.11 -9.01
CA VAL A 32 -6.12 -2.19 -8.91
C VAL A 32 -5.64 -3.32 -9.81
N VAL A 33 -5.45 -4.51 -9.24
CA VAL A 33 -4.91 -5.69 -9.93
C VAL A 33 -5.79 -6.92 -9.73
N GLU A 34 -5.61 -7.91 -10.60
CA GLU A 34 -6.22 -9.22 -10.45
C GLU A 34 -5.60 -9.97 -9.24
N PRO A 35 -6.35 -10.86 -8.55
CA PRO A 35 -5.86 -11.55 -7.36
C PRO A 35 -4.60 -12.42 -7.56
N HIS A 36 -4.33 -12.82 -8.81
CA HIS A 36 -3.19 -13.66 -9.18
C HIS A 36 -1.95 -12.86 -9.61
N GLU A 37 -2.05 -11.53 -9.74
CA GLU A 37 -0.94 -10.66 -10.14
C GLU A 37 -0.03 -10.35 -8.94
N THR A 38 0.77 -11.33 -8.53
CA THR A 38 1.69 -11.18 -7.38
C THR A 38 2.95 -10.36 -7.69
N SER A 39 3.22 -10.10 -8.96
CA SER A 39 4.36 -9.30 -9.43
C SER A 39 4.39 -7.89 -8.82
N VAL A 40 3.22 -7.32 -8.51
CA VAL A 40 3.11 -5.98 -7.90
C VAL A 40 3.63 -5.92 -6.47
N LEU A 41 3.74 -7.07 -5.79
CA LEU A 41 4.27 -7.18 -4.43
C LEU A 41 5.79 -7.32 -4.40
N LYS A 42 6.43 -7.53 -5.56
CA LYS A 42 7.87 -7.66 -5.65
C LYS A 42 8.53 -6.30 -5.38
N GLY A 43 9.20 -6.19 -4.25
CA GLY A 43 10.03 -5.03 -3.90
C GLY A 43 11.39 -5.05 -4.61
N SER A 44 12.05 -3.89 -4.59
CA SER A 44 13.49 -3.78 -4.87
C SER A 44 14.27 -4.01 -3.57
N GLU A 45 15.41 -4.70 -3.62
CA GLU A 45 16.27 -4.88 -2.43
C GLU A 45 16.82 -3.54 -1.91
N ASP A 46 16.91 -2.54 -2.79
CA ASP A 46 17.49 -1.23 -2.49
C ASP A 46 16.46 -0.21 -1.97
N GLU A 47 15.16 -0.55 -1.96
CA GLU A 47 14.10 0.40 -1.60
C GLU A 47 13.28 -0.06 -0.39
N LYS A 48 13.13 0.84 0.60
CA LYS A 48 12.21 0.65 1.73
C LYS A 48 10.79 1.03 1.32
N VAL A 49 10.08 0.07 0.74
CA VAL A 49 8.69 0.22 0.28
C VAL A 49 7.71 -0.42 1.26
N LEU A 50 6.66 0.31 1.62
CA LEU A 50 5.48 -0.19 2.32
C LEU A 50 4.36 -0.43 1.30
N THR A 51 3.80 -1.64 1.30
CA THR A 51 2.65 -2.00 0.45
C THR A 51 1.45 -2.30 1.33
N LEU A 52 0.36 -1.55 1.15
CA LEU A 52 -0.94 -1.81 1.76
C LEU A 52 -1.85 -2.48 0.74
N ILE A 53 -2.54 -3.55 1.14
CA ILE A 53 -3.40 -4.34 0.26
C ILE A 53 -4.77 -4.55 0.88
N THR A 54 -5.82 -4.45 0.06
CA THR A 54 -7.19 -4.82 0.42
C THR A 54 -7.93 -5.43 -0.77
N CYS A 55 -9.05 -6.09 -0.52
CA CYS A 55 -9.95 -6.56 -1.57
C CYS A 55 -10.75 -5.37 -2.14
N THR A 56 -11.02 -5.39 -3.44
CA THR A 56 -11.87 -4.39 -4.09
C THR A 56 -12.61 -5.01 -5.29
N PRO A 57 -13.79 -4.53 -5.71
CA PRO A 57 -14.69 -3.65 -4.96
C PRO A 57 -15.13 -4.28 -3.63
N ILE A 58 -15.56 -3.45 -2.69
CA ILE A 58 -16.20 -3.90 -1.46
C ILE A 58 -17.38 -4.82 -1.85
N ASP A 59 -17.64 -5.85 -1.04
CA ASP A 59 -18.65 -6.91 -1.23
C ASP A 59 -18.35 -7.98 -2.30
N THR A 60 -17.74 -7.62 -3.43
CA THR A 60 -17.47 -8.59 -4.52
C THR A 60 -16.05 -9.14 -4.51
N ALA A 61 -15.07 -8.37 -4.00
CA ALA A 61 -13.68 -8.79 -3.77
C ALA A 61 -12.96 -9.42 -4.99
N THR A 62 -13.37 -9.03 -6.21
CA THR A 62 -12.86 -9.60 -7.47
C THR A 62 -11.42 -9.21 -7.76
N HIS A 63 -10.96 -8.10 -7.21
CA HIS A 63 -9.63 -7.51 -7.42
C HIS A 63 -8.93 -7.22 -6.09
N ARG A 64 -7.71 -6.73 -6.19
CA ARG A 64 -6.92 -6.21 -5.08
C ARG A 64 -6.58 -4.75 -5.33
N LEU A 65 -6.86 -3.91 -4.34
CA LEU A 65 -6.35 -2.55 -4.28
C LEU A 65 -5.00 -2.58 -3.58
N ILE A 66 -3.99 -2.01 -4.23
CA ILE A 66 -2.61 -1.94 -3.78
C ILE A 66 -2.22 -0.47 -3.66
N VAL A 67 -1.75 -0.06 -2.49
CA VAL A 67 -1.17 1.26 -2.24
C VAL A 67 0.30 1.08 -1.87
N LYS A 68 1.20 1.72 -2.59
CA LYS A 68 2.64 1.68 -2.34
C LYS A 68 3.15 3.02 -1.84
N ALA A 69 3.99 2.96 -0.82
CA ALA A 69 4.59 4.12 -0.19
C ALA A 69 6.10 3.91 0.05
N LYS A 70 6.90 4.96 -0.15
CA LYS A 70 8.36 4.95 0.09
C LYS A 70 8.67 5.64 1.41
N ILE A 71 9.66 5.13 2.14
CA ILE A 71 10.08 5.77 3.40
C ILE A 71 10.52 7.22 3.12
N LYS A 72 10.06 8.16 3.95
CA LYS A 72 10.59 9.52 3.95
C LYS A 72 12.01 9.51 4.51
N PRO A 73 12.93 10.32 3.95
CA PRO A 73 14.27 10.47 4.49
C PRO A 73 14.27 11.05 5.92
#